data_AF-A0A0P0HVJ9-F1
#
_entry.id   AF-A0A0P0HVJ9-F1
#
_cell.length_a   1.000
_cell.length_b   1.000
_cell.length_c   1.000
_cell.angle_alpha   90.00
_cell.angle_beta   90.00
_cell.angle_gamma   90.00
#
_symmetry.space_group_name_H-M   'P 1'
#
loop_
_entity.id
_entity.type
_entity.pdbx_description
1 polymer ?
#
loop_
_entity_poly.entity_id
_entity_poly.type
_entity_poly.pdbx_seq_one_letter_code
_entity_poly.pdbx_strand_id
1 'polypeptide(L)'
;MAFKQLVATLSLALLAHGAVVRRVTCPDGVNTATNAACCSLFAVRDDIQQNLFDNGQCGEDVHESFRLSFHDAIGISPKIAATGQFGGGGADGSIILFEEIETNFHANIGVDEIVDEQKPFI
;
A
#
# COMPACT_ATOMS: atom_id res chain seq x y z
N MET A 1 -29.66 -43.52 16.16
CA MET A 1 -28.29 -43.56 15.60
C MET A 1 -28.09 -42.61 14.41
N ALA A 2 -29.06 -42.47 13.49
CA ALA A 2 -28.95 -41.58 12.32
C ALA A 2 -28.78 -40.08 12.64
N PHE A 3 -29.44 -39.56 13.70
CA PHE A 3 -29.32 -38.15 14.08
C PHE A 3 -27.92 -37.77 14.58
N LYS A 4 -27.24 -38.67 15.31
CA LYS A 4 -25.85 -38.47 15.75
C LYS A 4 -24.88 -38.50 14.57
N GLN A 5 -25.16 -39.32 13.56
CA GLN A 5 -24.39 -39.39 12.33
C GLN A 5 -24.57 -38.11 11.48
N LEU A 6 -25.79 -37.56 11.43
CA LEU A 6 -26.10 -36.33 10.71
C LEU A 6 -25.43 -35.08 11.33
N VAL A 7 -25.41 -35.00 12.67
CA VAL A 7 -24.72 -33.92 13.37
C VAL A 7 -23.20 -34.01 13.16
N ALA A 8 -22.63 -35.23 13.17
CA ALA A 8 -21.21 -35.43 12.92
C ALA A 8 -20.79 -35.05 11.49
N THR A 9 -21.61 -35.35 10.47
CA THR A 9 -21.30 -34.98 9.07
C THR A 9 -21.46 -33.48 8.82
N LEU A 10 -22.47 -32.83 9.42
CA LEU A 10 -22.65 -31.39 9.30
C LEU A 10 -21.50 -30.61 9.95
N SER A 11 -20.99 -31.09 11.09
CA SER A 11 -19.82 -30.52 11.78
C SER A 11 -18.55 -30.58 10.94
N LEU A 12 -18.37 -31.64 10.13
CA LEU A 12 -17.21 -31.80 9.25
C LEU A 12 -17.31 -30.91 7.99
N ALA A 13 -18.51 -30.70 7.46
CA ALA A 13 -18.75 -29.84 6.30
C ALA A 13 -18.54 -28.34 6.61
N LEU A 14 -18.80 -27.91 7.85
CA LEU A 14 -18.56 -26.55 8.33
C LEU A 14 -17.06 -26.22 8.49
N LEU A 15 -16.20 -27.22 8.73
CA LEU A 15 -14.74 -27.03 8.80
C LEU A 15 -14.07 -26.93 7.42
N ALA A 16 -14.73 -27.40 6.35
CA ALA A 16 -14.18 -27.42 5.00
C ALA A 16 -14.35 -26.09 4.22
N HIS A 17 -15.06 -25.10 4.80
CA HIS A 17 -15.31 -23.79 4.17
C HIS A 17 -14.30 -22.72 4.60
N GLY A 18 -13.14 -23.11 5.15
CA GLY A 18 -11.99 -22.20 5.20
C GLY A 18 -11.65 -21.80 3.77
N ALA A 19 -11.90 -20.53 3.42
CA ALA A 19 -11.68 -20.01 2.07
C ALA A 19 -10.26 -20.39 1.62
N VAL A 20 -10.16 -21.27 0.63
CA VAL A 20 -8.89 -21.59 -0.01
C VAL A 20 -8.45 -20.31 -0.72
N VAL A 21 -7.65 -19.50 -0.02
CA VAL A 21 -7.04 -18.32 -0.61
C VAL A 21 -6.07 -18.84 -1.66
N ARG A 22 -6.40 -18.65 -2.94
CA ARG A 22 -5.50 -19.00 -4.04
C ARG A 22 -4.18 -18.27 -3.81
N ARG A 23 -3.08 -19.02 -3.83
CA ARG A 23 -1.73 -18.48 -3.76
C ARG A 23 -1.03 -18.68 -5.09
N VAL A 24 -0.22 -17.69 -5.45
CA VAL A 24 0.68 -17.66 -6.59
C VAL A 24 2.09 -17.75 -6.03
N THR A 25 2.89 -18.70 -6.53
CA THR A 25 4.33 -18.71 -6.27
C THR A 25 4.97 -17.62 -7.10
N CYS A 26 5.72 -16.71 -6.47
CA CYS A 26 6.38 -15.63 -7.18
C CYS A 26 7.62 -16.13 -7.95
N PRO A 27 8.05 -15.44 -9.02
CA PRO A 27 9.19 -15.86 -9.84
C PRO A 27 10.53 -15.92 -9.09
N ASP A 28 10.62 -15.23 -7.95
CA ASP A 28 11.79 -15.26 -7.06
C ASP A 28 12.03 -16.62 -6.38
N GLY A 29 11.04 -17.53 -6.41
CA GLY A 29 11.12 -18.86 -5.79
C GLY A 29 11.10 -18.84 -4.26
N VAL A 30 10.96 -17.67 -3.63
CA VAL A 30 10.98 -17.48 -2.18
C VAL A 30 9.60 -17.09 -1.66
N ASN A 31 8.94 -16.15 -2.35
CA ASN A 31 7.70 -15.56 -1.87
C ASN A 31 6.47 -16.19 -2.52
N THR A 32 5.33 -16.06 -1.83
CA THR A 32 4.01 -16.37 -2.39
C THR A 32 3.07 -15.18 -2.17
N ALA A 33 2.20 -14.93 -3.14
CA ALA A 33 1.22 -13.85 -3.08
C ALA A 33 -0.19 -14.37 -3.35
N THR A 34 -1.22 -13.62 -2.96
CA THR A 34 -2.62 -13.94 -3.30
C THR A 34 -3.01 -13.47 -4.70
N ASN A 35 -2.23 -12.56 -5.28
CA ASN A 35 -2.34 -12.07 -6.65
C ASN A 35 -0.94 -11.97 -7.27
N ALA A 36 -0.79 -12.44 -8.52
CA ALA A 36 0.47 -12.38 -9.25
C ALA A 36 1.01 -10.94 -9.41
N ALA A 37 0.14 -9.94 -9.45
CA ALA A 37 0.51 -8.53 -9.52
C ALA A 37 1.31 -8.05 -8.29
N CYS A 38 1.18 -8.72 -7.13
CA CYS A 38 1.92 -8.36 -5.93
C CYS A 38 3.35 -8.90 -5.93
N CYS A 39 3.73 -9.79 -6.85
CA CYS A 39 5.05 -10.41 -6.84
C CYS A 39 6.18 -9.41 -7.09
N SER A 40 5.97 -8.37 -7.89
CA SER A 40 6.95 -7.30 -8.09
C SER A 40 7.21 -6.49 -6.81
N LEU A 41 6.23 -6.40 -5.92
CA LEU A 41 6.34 -5.62 -4.68
C LEU A 41 7.32 -6.23 -3.68
N PHE A 42 7.69 -7.51 -3.81
CA PHE A 42 8.72 -8.10 -2.96
C PHE A 42 10.10 -7.52 -3.24
N ALA A 43 10.44 -7.28 -4.51
CA ALA A 43 11.69 -6.62 -4.87
C ALA A 43 11.70 -5.17 -4.36
N VAL A 44 10.59 -4.44 -4.51
CA VAL A 44 10.45 -3.08 -3.98
C VAL A 44 10.58 -3.08 -2.45
N ARG A 45 9.90 -4.00 -1.74
CA ARG A 45 10.01 -4.16 -0.28
C ARG A 45 11.46 -4.36 0.13
N ASP A 46 12.17 -5.30 -0.51
CA ASP A 46 13.53 -5.64 -0.12
C ASP A 46 14.48 -4.46 -0.37
N ASP A 47 14.29 -3.74 -1.47
CA ASP A 47 15.06 -2.55 -1.82
C ASP A 47 14.82 -1.40 -0.82
N ILE A 48 13.58 -0.99 -0.60
CA ILE A 48 13.27 0.11 0.33
C ILE A 48 13.60 -0.25 1.79
N GLN A 49 13.47 -1.52 2.19
CA GLN A 49 13.88 -1.91 3.55
C GLN A 49 15.39 -1.74 3.73
N GLN A 50 16.19 -2.10 2.73
CA GLN A 50 17.64 -2.04 2.82
C GLN A 50 18.18 -0.61 2.61
N ASN A 51 17.68 0.09 1.61
CA ASN A 51 18.32 1.28 1.05
C ASN A 51 17.61 2.60 1.38
N LEU A 52 16.34 2.54 1.80
CA LEU A 52 15.61 3.70 2.32
C LEU A 52 15.49 3.60 3.85
N PHE A 53 14.97 2.49 4.37
CA PHE A 53 14.66 2.37 5.81
C PHE A 53 15.80 1.80 6.67
N ASP A 54 17.06 2.06 6.35
CA ASP A 54 18.21 1.66 7.18
C ASP A 54 18.22 0.17 7.62
N ASN A 55 17.88 -0.74 6.72
CA ASN A 55 17.65 -2.16 7.03
C ASN A 55 16.41 -2.41 7.93
N GLY A 56 15.31 -1.70 7.65
CA GLY A 56 14.00 -1.88 8.27
C GLY A 56 13.82 -1.22 9.64
N GLN A 57 14.51 -0.11 9.91
CA GLN A 57 14.29 0.71 11.09
C GLN A 57 13.00 1.53 10.98
N CYS A 58 12.36 1.78 12.12
CA CYS A 58 11.34 2.83 12.23
C CYS A 58 12.03 4.17 12.54
N GLY A 59 12.76 4.68 11.55
CA GLY A 59 13.54 5.92 11.62
C GLY A 59 12.84 7.10 10.94
N GLU A 60 13.64 8.10 10.57
CA GLU A 60 13.16 9.34 9.94
C GLU A 60 12.40 9.06 8.65
N ASP A 61 13.03 8.36 7.71
CA ASP A 61 12.46 8.10 6.38
C ASP A 61 11.13 7.32 6.46
N VAL A 62 10.94 6.48 7.49
CA VAL A 62 9.66 5.83 7.75
C VAL A 62 8.61 6.82 8.26
N HIS A 63 8.97 7.70 9.20
CA HIS A 63 8.06 8.74 9.70
C HIS A 63 7.65 9.70 8.58
N GLU A 64 8.59 10.10 7.74
CA GLU A 64 8.36 10.99 6.61
C GLU A 64 7.57 10.28 5.50
N SER A 65 7.86 9.01 5.19
CA SER A 65 7.07 8.22 4.25
C SER A 65 5.62 8.06 4.72
N PHE A 66 5.44 7.89 6.03
CA PHE A 66 4.10 7.83 6.63
C PHE A 66 3.38 9.17 6.50
N ARG A 67 4.06 10.29 6.80
CA ARG A 67 3.53 11.64 6.58
C ARG A 67 3.15 11.86 5.11
N LEU A 68 4.03 11.50 4.17
CA LEU A 68 3.85 11.68 2.74
C LEU A 68 2.55 11.02 2.26
N SER A 69 2.21 9.83 2.77
CA SER A 69 0.97 9.14 2.42
C SER A 69 -0.30 9.99 2.70
N PHE A 70 -0.30 10.77 3.77
CA PHE A 70 -1.41 11.67 4.08
C PHE A 70 -1.40 12.90 3.18
N HIS A 71 -0.23 13.51 2.97
CA HIS A 71 -0.10 14.73 2.19
C HIS A 71 -0.44 14.53 0.70
N ASP A 72 -0.13 13.36 0.13
CA ASP A 72 -0.65 12.94 -1.18
C ASP A 72 -2.17 12.71 -1.11
N ALA A 73 -2.61 11.78 -0.25
CA ALA A 73 -3.99 11.30 -0.26
C ALA A 73 -5.05 12.36 0.07
N ILE A 74 -4.72 13.36 0.89
CA ILE A 74 -5.68 14.35 1.37
C ILE A 74 -5.93 15.49 0.36
N GLY A 75 -5.13 15.57 -0.71
CA GLY A 75 -5.30 16.48 -1.84
C GLY A 75 -6.52 16.12 -2.71
N ILE A 76 -7.71 16.03 -2.11
CA ILE A 76 -8.96 15.69 -2.80
C ILE A 76 -10.15 16.45 -2.20
N SER A 77 -10.97 17.04 -3.07
CA SER A 77 -12.11 17.84 -2.66
C SER A 77 -13.30 17.67 -3.61
N PRO A 78 -14.25 16.77 -3.28
CA PRO A 78 -15.51 16.64 -4.01
C PRO A 78 -16.31 17.96 -4.04
N LYS A 79 -16.17 18.79 -3.00
CA LYS A 79 -16.82 20.10 -2.92
C LYS A 79 -16.28 21.08 -3.96
N ILE A 80 -14.95 21.11 -4.18
CA ILE A 80 -14.35 21.94 -5.25
C ILE A 80 -14.73 21.37 -6.62
N ALA A 81 -14.67 20.04 -6.78
CA ALA A 81 -15.07 19.34 -8.01
C ALA A 81 -16.52 19.69 -8.43
N ALA A 82 -17.44 19.79 -7.47
CA ALA A 82 -18.83 20.17 -7.71
C ALA A 82 -19.01 21.60 -8.25
N THR A 83 -17.98 22.45 -8.19
CA THR A 83 -18.00 23.80 -8.78
C THR A 83 -17.49 23.83 -10.23
N GLY A 84 -17.08 22.67 -10.79
CA GLY A 84 -16.49 22.57 -12.13
C GLY A 84 -14.98 22.83 -12.17
N GLN A 85 -14.34 22.98 -11.01
CA GLN A 85 -12.88 23.13 -10.87
C GLN A 85 -12.24 21.79 -10.48
N PHE A 86 -10.95 21.60 -10.79
CA PHE A 86 -10.23 20.42 -10.33
C PHE A 86 -10.06 20.45 -8.81
N GLY A 87 -10.55 19.41 -8.12
CA GLY A 87 -10.51 19.29 -6.67
C GLY A 87 -9.34 18.47 -6.12
N GLY A 88 -8.41 18.03 -6.98
CA GLY A 88 -7.36 17.07 -6.63
C GLY A 88 -7.80 15.61 -6.77
N GLY A 89 -6.85 14.70 -6.95
CA GLY A 89 -7.09 13.27 -7.22
C GLY A 89 -6.92 12.34 -6.01
N GLY A 90 -6.42 12.84 -4.89
CA GLY A 90 -6.21 12.05 -3.67
C GLY A 90 -4.92 11.25 -3.74
N ALA A 91 -4.99 9.94 -3.42
CA ALA A 91 -3.81 9.08 -3.42
C ALA A 91 -3.40 8.70 -4.86
N ASP A 92 -2.85 9.67 -5.58
CA ASP A 92 -2.53 9.59 -7.00
C ASP A 92 -1.03 9.84 -7.30
N GLY A 93 -0.21 10.06 -6.27
CA GLY A 93 1.22 10.33 -6.40
C GLY A 93 1.53 11.72 -6.96
N SER A 94 0.55 12.62 -7.01
CA SER A 94 0.70 13.98 -7.54
C SER A 94 1.78 14.77 -6.80
N ILE A 95 1.92 14.57 -5.48
CA ILE A 95 2.94 15.24 -4.68
C ILE A 95 4.38 14.90 -5.11
N ILE A 96 4.61 13.70 -5.68
CA ILE A 96 5.90 13.27 -6.24
C ILE A 96 6.04 13.73 -7.71
N LEU A 97 4.97 13.61 -8.50
CA LEU A 97 4.98 13.95 -9.93
C LEU A 97 5.09 15.47 -10.17
N PHE A 98 4.53 16.28 -9.27
CA PHE A 98 4.47 17.72 -9.35
C PHE A 98 5.12 18.38 -8.12
N GLU A 99 6.22 17.81 -7.63
CA GLU A 99 6.89 18.25 -6.40
C GLU A 99 7.24 19.76 -6.42
N GLU A 100 7.69 20.29 -7.57
CA GLU A 100 8.04 21.71 -7.74
C GLU A 100 6.87 22.65 -7.42
N ILE A 101 5.64 22.14 -7.44
CA ILE A 101 4.42 22.86 -7.07
C ILE A 101 4.01 22.47 -5.65
N GLU A 102 3.82 21.19 -5.40
CA GLU A 102 3.12 20.72 -4.21
C GLU A 102 3.97 20.79 -2.93
N THR A 103 5.27 20.51 -2.99
CA THR A 103 6.14 20.59 -1.81
C THR A 103 6.36 22.03 -1.35
N ASN A 104 6.14 23.00 -2.26
CA ASN A 104 6.18 24.43 -1.97
C ASN A 104 4.92 24.98 -1.26
N PHE A 105 3.86 24.19 -1.12
CA PHE A 105 2.72 24.61 -0.28
C PHE A 105 3.13 24.67 1.19
N HIS A 106 2.65 25.69 1.91
CA HIS A 106 3.00 25.87 3.33
C HIS A 106 2.69 24.64 4.20
N ALA A 107 1.61 23.90 3.88
CA ALA A 107 1.25 22.68 4.59
C ALA A 107 2.24 21.52 4.35
N ASN A 108 2.98 21.56 3.24
CA ASN A 108 3.88 20.51 2.78
C ASN A 108 5.36 20.82 3.08
N ILE A 109 5.67 21.84 3.88
CA ILE A 109 7.07 22.17 4.22
C ILE A 109 7.79 20.94 4.78
N GLY A 110 8.97 20.63 4.21
CA GLY A 110 9.80 19.50 4.61
C GLY A 110 9.25 18.14 4.20
N VAL A 111 8.46 18.03 3.14
CA VAL A 111 8.17 16.73 2.50
C VAL A 111 9.00 16.50 1.24
N ASP A 112 9.70 17.52 0.76
CA ASP A 112 10.58 17.47 -0.40
C ASP A 112 11.76 16.51 -0.21
N GLU A 113 12.33 16.45 1.00
CA GLU A 113 13.41 15.50 1.35
C GLU A 113 13.00 14.05 1.07
N ILE A 114 11.92 13.57 1.70
CA ILE A 114 11.45 12.20 1.47
C ILE A 114 10.94 11.95 0.04
N VAL A 115 10.44 12.97 -0.65
CA VAL A 115 10.04 12.85 -2.07
C VAL A 115 11.28 12.59 -2.93
N ASP A 116 12.36 13.34 -2.72
CA ASP A 116 13.61 13.17 -3.44
C ASP A 116 14.26 11.81 -3.15
N GLU A 117 14.12 11.30 -1.92
CA GLU A 117 14.62 9.98 -1.53
C GLU A 117 13.79 8.82 -2.10
N GLN A 118 12.48 8.96 -2.23
CA GLN A 118 11.61 7.91 -2.79
C GLN A 118 11.68 7.83 -4.32
N LYS A 119 11.92 8.96 -5.01
CA LYS A 119 11.91 9.04 -6.48
C LYS A 119 12.78 8.00 -7.20
N PRO A 120 14.01 7.70 -6.77
CA PRO A 120 14.85 6.68 -7.42
C PRO A 120 14.28 5.26 -7.41
N PHE A 121 13.29 4.96 -6.56
CA PHE A 121 12.66 3.63 -6.43
C PHE A 121 11.39 3.46 -7.30
N ILE A 122 10.91 4.54 -7.93
CA ILE A 122 9.65 4.59 -8.70
C ILE A 122 9.95 4.54 -10.20
#